data_AF-A0AAE9XCR0-F1
#
_entry.id   AF-A0AAE9XCR0-F1
#
_cell.length_a   1.000
_cell.length_b   1.000
_cell.length_c   1.000
_cell.angle_alpha   90.00
_cell.angle_beta   90.00
_cell.angle_gamma   90.00
#
_symmetry.space_group_name_H-M   'P 1'
#
loop_
_entity.id
_entity.type
_entity.pdbx_description
1 polymer ?
#
loop_
_entity_poly.entity_id
_entity_poly.type
_entity_poly.pdbx_seq_one_letter_code
_entity_poly.pdbx_strand_id
1 'polypeptide(L)' 'MNIIWQLGTCNIRQVLAEVPEPKPPYTTLASVFKNLERKHYIKPFREGKTYHYRICISREEYAETFEK' A
#
# COMPACT_ATOMS: atom_id res chain seq x y z
N MET A 1 1.51 -3.38 5.60
CA MET A 1 2.46 -2.29 5.26
C MET A 1 3.84 -2.82 4.83
N ASN A 2 4.41 -3.86 5.45
CA ASN A 2 5.76 -4.36 5.12
C ASN A 2 6.06 -4.59 3.64
N ILE A 3 5.16 -5.25 2.88
CA ILE A 3 5.38 -5.51 1.44
C ILE A 3 5.45 -4.18 0.66
N ILE A 4 4.57 -3.24 0.95
CA ILE A 4 4.55 -1.91 0.32
C ILE A 4 5.85 -1.15 0.64
N TRP A 5 6.38 -1.30 1.87
CA TRP A 5 7.65 -0.70 2.30
C TRP A 5 8.89 -1.34 1.66
N GLN A 6 8.85 -2.64 1.41
CA GLN A 6 9.93 -3.35 0.70
C GLN A 6 9.97 -2.95 -0.78
N LEU A 7 8.80 -2.83 -1.41
CA LEU A 7 8.69 -2.44 -2.81
C LEU A 7 8.89 -0.92 -3.01
N GLY A 8 8.55 -0.11 -2.00
CA GLY A 8 8.55 1.37 -2.01
C GLY A 8 7.44 1.95 -2.89
N THR A 9 7.42 1.52 -4.15
CA THR A 9 6.47 1.86 -5.18
C THR A 9 5.85 0.57 -5.70
N CYS A 10 4.53 0.42 -5.56
CA CYS A 10 3.86 -0.81 -5.97
C CYS A 10 2.43 -0.57 -6.42
N ASN A 11 1.94 -1.48 -7.26
CA ASN A 11 0.52 -1.54 -7.62
C ASN A 11 -0.18 -2.70 -6.88
N ILE A 12 -1.52 -2.67 -6.85
CA ILE A 12 -2.31 -3.67 -6.12
C ILE A 12 -2.03 -5.10 -6.61
N ARG A 13 -1.78 -5.28 -7.91
CA ARG A 13 -1.44 -6.58 -8.51
C ARG A 13 -0.08 -7.11 -8.06
N GLN A 14 0.93 -6.24 -7.96
CA GLN A 14 2.26 -6.59 -7.47
C GLN A 14 2.21 -6.99 -6.00
N VAL A 15 1.49 -6.23 -5.17
CA VAL A 15 1.29 -6.61 -3.77
C VAL A 15 0.57 -7.94 -3.66
N LEU A 16 -0.47 -8.18 -4.46
CA LEU A 16 -1.17 -9.47 -4.47
C LEU A 16 -0.27 -10.65 -4.87
N ALA A 17 0.71 -10.42 -5.76
CA ALA A 17 1.66 -11.44 -6.17
C ALA A 17 2.70 -11.76 -5.08
N GLU A 18 3.09 -10.76 -4.30
CA GLU A 18 4.07 -10.87 -3.21
C GLU A 18 3.45 -11.36 -1.89
N VAL A 19 2.12 -11.29 -1.73
CA VAL A 19 1.44 -11.77 -0.53
C VAL A 19 1.49 -13.31 -0.49
N PRO A 20 2.11 -13.91 0.56
CA PRO A 20 2.11 -15.35 0.76
C PRO A 20 0.70 -15.87 1.06
N GLU A 21 0.43 -17.15 0.81
CA GLU A 21 -0.89 -17.73 1.05
C GLU A 21 -1.29 -17.70 2.53
N PRO A 22 -2.57 -17.43 2.84
CA PRO A 22 -3.72 -17.29 1.91
C PRO A 22 -3.78 -15.92 1.22
N LYS A 23 -3.87 -15.92 -0.11
CA LYS A 23 -3.96 -14.68 -0.91
C LYS A 23 -5.32 -14.01 -0.66
N PRO A 24 -5.36 -12.81 -0.08
CA PRO A 24 -6.60 -12.08 0.08
C PRO A 24 -7.16 -11.70 -1.29
N PRO A 25 -8.48 -11.56 -1.44
CA PRO A 25 -9.06 -11.11 -2.70
C PRO A 25 -8.60 -9.69 -3.02
N TYR A 26 -8.52 -9.37 -4.32
CA TYR A 26 -8.11 -8.05 -4.82
C TYR A 26 -8.90 -6.90 -4.17
N THR A 27 -10.19 -7.12 -3.91
CA THR A 27 -11.09 -6.15 -3.26
C THR A 27 -10.67 -5.80 -1.84
N THR A 28 -10.12 -6.76 -1.09
CA THR A 28 -9.57 -6.52 0.25
C THR A 28 -8.36 -5.61 0.16
N LEU A 29 -7.41 -5.91 -0.74
CA LEU A 29 -6.26 -5.02 -0.96
C LEU A 29 -6.71 -3.64 -1.43
N ALA A 30 -7.66 -3.55 -2.38
CA ALA A 30 -8.19 -2.27 -2.82
C ALA A 30 -8.81 -1.46 -1.66
N SER A 31 -9.51 -2.12 -0.73
CA SER A 31 -10.04 -1.48 0.48
C SER A 31 -8.92 -1.02 1.41
N VAL A 32 -7.88 -1.83 1.64
CA VAL A 32 -6.70 -1.43 2.42
C VAL A 32 -6.03 -0.21 1.79
N PHE A 33 -5.77 -0.23 0.48
CA PHE A 33 -5.20 0.90 -0.25
C PHE A 33 -6.07 2.16 -0.13
N LYS A 34 -7.40 2.05 -0.26
CA LYS A 34 -8.32 3.17 -0.02
C LYS A 34 -8.22 3.71 1.41
N ASN A 35 -8.10 2.85 2.42
CA ASN A 35 -7.93 3.29 3.80
C ASN A 35 -6.60 4.02 4.01
N LEU A 36 -5.52 3.51 3.41
CA LEU A 36 -4.19 4.13 3.46
C LEU A 36 -4.16 5.46 2.70
N GLU A 37 -4.85 5.55 1.56
CA GLU A 37 -5.01 6.78 0.78
C GLU A 37 -5.82 7.82 1.57
N ARG A 38 -6.93 7.42 2.21
CA ARG A 38 -7.72 8.29 3.09
C ARG A 38 -6.92 8.83 4.27
N LYS A 39 -6.00 8.04 4.80
CA LYS A 39 -5.06 8.45 5.86
C LYS A 39 -3.86 9.24 5.32
N HIS A 40 -3.80 9.51 4.01
CA HIS A 40 -2.68 10.18 3.32
C HIS A 40 -1.33 9.45 3.44
N TYR A 41 -1.34 8.16 3.77
CA TYR A 41 -0.12 7.35 3.93
C TYR A 41 0.50 6.93 2.59
N ILE A 42 -0.35 6.72 1.60
CA ILE A 42 0.08 6.40 0.24
C ILE A 42 -0.54 7.41 -0.72
N LYS A 43 0.18 7.68 -1.81
CA LYS A 43 -0.29 8.56 -2.87
C LYS A 43 -0.37 7.77 -4.18
N PRO A 44 -1.54 7.71 -4.84
CA PRO A 44 -1.61 7.19 -6.19
C PRO A 44 -0.85 8.15 -7.12
N PHE A 45 -0.05 7.58 -8.01
CA PHE A 45 0.55 8.29 -9.10
C PHE A 45 0.49 7.41 -10.35
N ARG A 46 0.49 8.06 -11.51
CA ARG A 46 0.42 7.38 -12.78
C ARG A 46 1.82 7.19 -13.30
N GLU A 47 2.23 5.93 -13.44
CA GLU A 47 3.48 5.56 -14.10
C GLU A 47 3.12 4.92 -15.44
N GLY A 48 3.26 5.71 -16.52
CA GLY A 48 2.89 5.29 -17.87
C GLY A 48 1.40 4.94 -18.02
N LYS A 49 1.11 3.66 -18.24
CA LYS A 49 -0.26 3.10 -18.45
C LYS A 49 -0.87 2.49 -17.19
N THR A 50 -0.16 2.46 -16.06
CA THR A 50 -0.61 1.77 -14.85
C THR A 50 -0.67 2.74 -13.67
N TYR A 51 -1.63 2.50 -12.77
CA TYR A 51 -1.71 3.19 -11.49
C TYR A 51 -0.79 2.52 -10.49
N HIS A 52 0.16 3.30 -9.98
CA HIS A 52 1.08 2.90 -8.93
C HIS A 52 0.77 3.70 -7.67
N TYR A 53 1.12 3.13 -6.53
CA TYR A 53 1.01 3.81 -5.25
C TYR A 53 2.41 3.91 -4.67
N ARG A 54 2.76 5.11 -4.22
CA ARG A 54 3.99 5.36 -3.48
C ARG A 54 3.67 5.63 -2.03
N ILE A 55 4.52 5.17 -1.13
CA ILE A 55 4.45 5.56 0.29
C ILE A 55 4.83 7.03 0.40
N CYS A 56 4.05 7.79 1.15
CA CYS A 56 4.30 9.22 1.42
C CYS A 56 4.65 9.49 2.89
N ILE A 57 4.61 8.47 3.76
CA ILE A 57 4.93 8.56 5.19
C ILE A 57 6.20 7.80 5.56
N SER A 58 6.85 8.21 6.63
CA SER A 58 7.98 7.50 7.24
C SER A 58 7.51 6.33 8.12
N ARG A 59 8.40 5.38 8.45
CA ARG A 59 8.05 4.26 9.37
C ARG A 59 7.66 4.78 10.74
N GLU A 60 8.30 5.88 11.16
CA GLU A 60 8.07 6.59 12.41
C GLU A 60 6.63 7.13 12.48
N GLU A 61 6.16 7.83 11.44
CA GLU A 61 4.78 8.32 11.36
C GLU A 61 3.73 7.19 11.37
N TYR A 62 4.06 6.04 10.78
CA TYR A 62 3.20 4.86 10.84
C TYR A 62 3.14 4.26 12.26
N ALA A 63 4.25 4.24 12.98
CA ALA A 63 4.33 3.73 14.35
C ALA A 63 3.54 4.61 15.32
N GLU A 64 3.67 5.94 15.23
CA GLU A 64 2.92 6.89 16.06
C GLU A 64 1.39 6.78 15.87
N THR A 65 0.93 6.39 14.68
CA THR A 65 -0.49 6.15 14.42
C THR A 65 -1.01 4.91 15.18
N PHE A 66 -0.18 3.89 15.37
CA PHE A 66 -0.58 2.63 16.02
C PHE A 66 -0.52 2.71 17.55
N GLU A 67 0.25 3.67 18.10
CA GLU A 67 0.42 3.90 19.54
C GLU A 67 -0.55 4.95 20.12
N LYS A 68 -1.57 5.39 19.37
CA LYS A 68 -2.62 6.31 19.84
C LYS A 68 -4.01 5.70 19.90
#